data_AF-A0A259B1D1-F1
#
_entry.id   AF-A0A259B1D1-F1
#
_cell.length_a   1.000
_cell.length_b   1.000
_cell.length_c   1.000
_cell.angle_alpha   90.00
_cell.angle_beta   90.00
_cell.angle_gamma   90.00
#
_symmetry.space_group_name_H-M   'P 1'
#
loop_
_entity.id
_entity.type
_entity.pdbx_description
1 polymer ?
#
loop_
_entity_poly.entity_id
_entity_poly.type
_entity_poly.pdbx_seq_one_letter_code
_entity_poly.pdbx_strand_id
1 'polypeptide(L)' 'MDTSVRTLQRELNRAGSDFRSLANAARLHRATELLRHTNGSITRVSGEMGYSSPANFARAFRKATGRGPREFRSKM' A
#
# COMPACT_ATOMS: atom_id res chain seq x y z
N MET A 1 -26.92 0.09 -0.49
CA MET A 1 -26.47 -1.14 -1.15
C MET A 1 -26.01 -2.11 -0.07
N ASP A 2 -26.82 -3.12 0.25
CA ASP A 2 -26.50 -4.13 1.28
C ASP A 2 -25.72 -5.29 0.65
N THR A 3 -24.41 -5.09 0.47
CA THR A 3 -23.51 -6.19 0.09
C THR A 3 -22.76 -6.64 1.32
N SER A 4 -23.15 -7.79 1.86
CA SER A 4 -22.41 -8.45 2.95
C SER A 4 -20.94 -8.65 2.57
N VAL A 5 -20.03 -8.47 3.54
CA VAL A 5 -18.58 -8.71 3.40
C VAL A 5 -18.28 -10.06 2.74
N ARG A 6 -19.06 -11.10 3.03
CA ARG A 6 -18.89 -12.45 2.44
C ARG A 6 -19.22 -12.50 0.94
N THR A 7 -20.20 -11.71 0.51
CA THR A 7 -20.56 -11.61 -0.91
C THR A 7 -19.49 -10.86 -1.67
N LEU A 8 -19.04 -9.72 -1.14
CA LEU A 8 -17.93 -8.96 -1.73
C LEU A 8 -16.65 -9.81 -1.83
N GLN A 9 -16.32 -10.57 -0.77
CA GLN A 9 -15.13 -11.41 -0.72
C GLN A 9 -15.19 -12.61 -1.69
N ARG A 10 -16.39 -13.16 -1.93
CA ARG A 10 -16.60 -14.23 -2.92
C ARG A 10 -16.52 -13.72 -4.36
N GLU A 11 -17.10 -12.55 -4.64
CA GLU A 11 -17.00 -11.90 -5.96
C GLU A 11 -15.54 -11.52 -6.28
N LEU A 12 -14.81 -10.98 -5.30
CA LEU A 12 -13.39 -10.69 -5.42
C LEU A 12 -12.55 -11.95 -5.71
N ASN A 13 -12.78 -13.04 -4.97
CA ASN A 13 -12.11 -14.31 -5.23
C ASN A 13 -12.42 -14.89 -6.63
N ARG A 14 -13.66 -14.72 -7.13
CA ARG A 14 -14.02 -15.14 -8.50
C ARG A 14 -13.31 -14.33 -9.58
N ALA A 15 -12.99 -13.07 -9.31
CA ALA A 15 -12.19 -12.22 -10.19
C ALA A 15 -10.67 -12.49 -10.11
N GLY A 16 -10.23 -13.47 -9.31
CA GLY A 16 -8.80 -13.78 -9.12
C GLY A 16 -8.04 -12.76 -8.28
N SER A 17 -8.74 -11.81 -7.65
CA SER A 17 -8.16 -10.73 -6.85
C SER A 17 -8.73 -10.77 -5.44
N ASP A 18 -7.91 -11.06 -4.44
CA ASP A 18 -8.38 -11.01 -3.05
C ASP A 18 -8.53 -9.55 -2.55
N PHE A 19 -9.47 -9.29 -1.63
CA PHE A 19 -9.70 -7.95 -1.05
C PHE A 19 -8.42 -7.32 -0.47
N ARG A 20 -7.56 -8.15 0.12
CA ARG A 20 -6.32 -7.70 0.75
C ARG A 20 -5.31 -7.23 -0.31
N SER A 21 -5.28 -7.83 -1.48
CA SER A 21 -4.48 -7.46 -2.63
C SER A 21 -4.95 -6.14 -3.24
N LEU A 22 -6.26 -5.95 -3.40
CA LEU A 22 -6.82 -4.67 -3.85
C LEU A 22 -6.55 -3.55 -2.84
N ALA A 23 -6.78 -3.80 -1.56
CA ALA A 23 -6.48 -2.85 -0.49
C ALA A 23 -4.98 -2.53 -0.42
N ASN A 24 -4.11 -3.52 -0.63
CA ASN A 24 -2.66 -3.31 -0.70
C ASN A 24 -2.28 -2.47 -1.91
N ALA A 25 -2.85 -2.72 -3.09
CA ALA A 25 -2.60 -1.94 -4.30
C ALA A 25 -3.01 -0.47 -4.12
N ALA A 26 -4.20 -0.22 -3.56
CA ALA A 26 -4.65 1.14 -3.24
C ALA A 26 -3.73 1.84 -2.23
N ARG A 27 -3.30 1.12 -1.18
CA ARG A 27 -2.33 1.64 -0.21
C ARG A 27 -1.00 1.98 -0.87
N LEU A 28 -0.51 1.11 -1.75
CA LEU A 28 0.75 1.33 -2.47
C LEU A 28 0.67 2.56 -3.35
N HIS A 29 -0.40 2.70 -4.14
CA HIS A 29 -0.61 3.87 -4.98
C HIS A 29 -0.53 5.17 -4.16
N ARG A 30 -1.24 5.23 -3.03
CA ARG A 30 -1.19 6.38 -2.11
C ARG A 30 0.23 6.64 -1.57
N ALA A 31 0.93 5.58 -1.17
CA ALA A 31 2.30 5.70 -0.67
C ALA A 31 3.26 6.21 -1.76
N THR A 32 3.11 5.77 -3.01
CA THR A 32 3.92 6.24 -4.14
C THR A 32 3.69 7.72 -4.41
N GLU A 33 2.43 8.17 -4.39
CA GLU A 33 2.07 9.60 -4.53
C GLU A 33 2.67 10.45 -3.42
N LEU A 34 2.59 10.01 -2.17
CA LEU A 34 3.19 10.71 -1.03
C LEU A 34 4.72 10.77 -1.14
N LEU A 35 5.36 9.71 -1.64
CA LEU A 35 6.81 9.68 -1.84
C LEU A 35 7.26 10.62 -2.97
N ARG A 36 6.43 10.79 -4.01
CA ARG A 36 6.63 11.68 -5.16
C ARG A 36 6.45 13.15 -4.81
N HIS A 37 5.32 13.48 -4.19
CA HIS A 37 4.86 14.86 -4.06
C HIS A 37 5.25 15.51 -2.73
N THR A 38 5.87 14.76 -1.82
CA THR A 38 6.30 15.30 -0.53
C THR A 38 7.77 15.01 -0.25
N ASN A 39 8.45 16.01 0.31
CA ASN A 39 9.71 15.82 1.05
C ASN A 39 9.48 15.21 2.45
N GLY A 40 8.27 14.70 2.72
CA GLY A 40 7.91 14.08 3.99
C GLY A 40 8.85 12.91 4.31
N SER A 41 9.26 12.80 5.57
CA SER A 41 10.10 11.69 6.01
C SER A 41 9.39 10.35 5.77
N ILE A 42 10.15 9.29 5.48
CA ILE A 42 9.59 7.92 5.34
C ILE A 42 8.77 7.54 6.59
N THR A 43 9.13 8.07 7.75
CA THR A 43 8.37 7.91 9.00
C THR A 43 6.97 8.48 8.91
N ARG A 44 6.82 9.72 8.43
CA ARG A 44 5.50 10.34 8.26
C ARG A 44 4.63 9.55 7.28
N VAL A 45 5.20 9.20 6.12
CA VAL A 45 4.49 8.39 5.11
C VAL A 45 4.07 7.05 5.70
N SER A 46 4.91 6.40 6.51
CA SER A 46 4.54 5.13 7.15
C SER A 46 3.35 5.26 8.12
N GLY A 47 3.28 6.36 8.87
CA GLY A 47 2.18 6.64 9.78
C GLY A 47 0.87 6.90 9.05
N GLU A 48 0.89 7.70 7.98
CA GLU A 48 -0.29 7.96 7.15
C GLU A 48 -0.84 6.69 6.48
N MET A 49 0.03 5.70 6.24
CA MET A 49 -0.34 4.39 5.69
C MET A 49 -0.80 3.38 6.75
N GLY A 50 -0.85 3.77 8.03
CA GLY A 50 -1.31 2.92 9.14
C GLY A 50 -0.28 1.89 9.61
N TYR A 51 1.01 2.07 9.30
CA TYR A 51 2.07 1.20 9.81
C TYR A 51 2.58 1.71 11.16
N SER A 52 2.72 0.78 12.11
CA SER A 52 3.30 1.05 13.43
C SER A 52 4.79 1.39 13.39
N SER A 53 5.50 1.02 12.31
CA SER A 53 6.90 1.38 12.15
C SER A 53 7.28 1.62 10.69
N PRO A 54 8.25 2.52 10.44
CA PRO A 54 8.80 2.74 9.10
C PRO A 54 9.45 1.48 8.51
N ALA A 55 10.00 0.60 9.35
CA ALA A 55 10.61 -0.65 8.91
C ALA A 55 9.57 -1.65 8.37
N ASN A 56 8.40 -1.72 9.01
CA ASN A 56 7.29 -2.56 8.53
C ASN A 56 6.74 -2.04 7.21
N PHE A 57 6.56 -0.73 7.10
CA PHE A 57 6.21 -0.08 5.84
C PHE A 57 7.25 -0.38 4.74
N ALA A 58 8.54 -0.20 5.01
CA ALA A 58 9.59 -0.43 4.02
C ALA A 58 9.64 -1.88 3.51
N ARG A 59 9.42 -2.86 4.40
CA ARG A 59 9.31 -4.28 4.01
C ARG A 59 8.09 -4.54 3.12
N ALA A 60 6.92 -4.04 3.52
CA ALA A 60 5.69 -4.21 2.73
C ALA A 60 5.79 -3.51 1.38
N PHE A 61 6.32 -2.29 1.35
CA PHE A 61 6.53 -1.50 0.14
C PHE A 61 7.50 -2.18 -0.81
N ARG A 62 8.63 -2.70 -0.31
CA ARG A 62 9.60 -3.46 -1.13
C ARG A 62 9.00 -4.76 -1.67
N LYS A 63 8.25 -5.51 -0.85
CA LYS A 63 7.60 -6.74 -1.29
C LYS A 63 6.66 -6.49 -2.48
N ALA A 64 6.04 -5.32 -2.55
CA ALA A 64 5.06 -5.03 -3.58
C ALA A 64 5.59 -4.23 -4.77
N THR A 65 6.61 -3.38 -4.58
CA THR A 65 7.19 -2.55 -5.65
C THR A 65 8.56 -3.06 -6.15
N GLY A 66 9.12 -4.07 -5.48
CA GLY A 66 10.49 -4.56 -5.70
C GLY A 66 11.58 -3.69 -5.09
N ARG A 67 11.29 -2.46 -4.64
CA ARG A 67 12.30 -1.48 -4.22
C ARG A 67 11.94 -0.81 -2.89
N GLY A 68 12.94 -0.35 -2.15
CA GLY A 68 12.68 0.35 -0.87
C GLY A 68 12.08 1.75 -1.08
N PRO A 69 11.31 2.31 -0.12
CA PRO A 69 10.75 3.66 -0.24
C PRO A 69 11.79 4.76 -0.50
N ARG A 70 12.94 4.69 0.19
CA ARG A 70 14.07 5.63 -0.01
C ARG A 70 14.68 5.49 -1.40
N GLU A 71 14.85 4.26 -1.85
CA GLU A 71 15.43 3.93 -3.14
C GLU A 71 14.50 4.33 -4.30
N PHE A 72 13.19 4.23 -4.06
CA PHE A 72 12.15 4.71 -4.96
C PHE A 72 12.21 6.23 -5.11
N ARG A 73 12.35 6.96 -3.99
CA ARG A 73 12.51 8.42 -3.98
C ARG A 73 13.82 8.88 -4.62
N SER A 74 14.93 8.16 -4.39
CA SER A 74 16.26 8.56 -4.89
C SER A 74 16.45 8.35 -6.41
N LYS A 75 15.59 7.57 -7.07
CA LYS A 75 15.64 7.36 -8.53
C LYS A 75 14.59 8.16 -9.29
N MET A 76 13.97 9.13 -8.64
CA MET A 76 13.17 10.19 -9.26
C MET A 76 13.98 11.47 -9.27
#